data_AF-A0A3D5L9X2-F1
#
_entry.id   AF-A0A3D5L9X2-F1
#
_cell.length_a   1.000
_cell.length_b   1.000
_cell.length_c   1.000
_cell.angle_alpha   90.00
_cell.angle_beta   90.00
_cell.angle_gamma   90.00
#
_symmetry.space_group_name_H-M   'P 1'
#
loop_
_entity.id
_entity.type
_entity.pdbx_description
1 polymer ?
#
loop_
_entity_poly.entity_id
_entity_poly.type
_entity_poly.pdbx_seq_one_letter_code
_entity_poly.pdbx_strand_id
1 'polypeptide(L)'
;INGHAGYAEYGQDVICAAVSALVLNMANSVETFTDDHFEGSVGEDGGSFSFSFPDKISSESQLLMKSLILGLENIRDEYGAEYIKFRFREV
;
A
#
# COMPACT_ATOMS: atom_id res chain seq x y z
N ILE A 1 19.10 10.66 -1.36
CA ILE A 1 19.40 9.46 -2.18
C ILE A 1 18.95 9.82 -3.59
N ASN A 2 19.92 10.00 -4.50
CA ASN A 2 19.65 10.27 -5.91
C ASN A 2 19.54 8.94 -6.65
N GLY A 3 18.45 8.80 -7.40
CA GLY A 3 18.32 7.92 -8.57
C GLY A 3 18.13 6.44 -8.27
N HIS A 4 16.91 5.93 -8.45
CA HIS A 4 16.66 4.60 -9.01
C HIS A 4 15.33 4.59 -9.76
N ALA A 5 15.37 4.14 -11.01
CA ALA A 5 14.29 3.98 -11.98
C ALA A 5 13.88 5.24 -12.75
N GLY A 6 13.78 5.05 -14.07
CA GLY A 6 13.72 6.10 -15.09
C GLY A 6 12.34 6.74 -15.19
N TYR A 7 12.39 8.07 -15.27
CA TYR A 7 11.30 9.03 -15.40
C TYR A 7 10.14 8.58 -16.31
N ALA A 8 8.98 8.29 -15.71
CA ALA A 8 7.68 8.74 -16.18
C ALA A 8 7.53 10.25 -15.92
N GLU A 9 6.47 10.87 -16.47
CA GLU A 9 6.16 12.30 -16.36
C GLU A 9 6.47 12.86 -14.96
N TYR A 10 7.18 13.99 -14.93
CA TYR A 10 7.82 14.59 -13.76
C TYR A 10 6.96 14.46 -12.48
N GLY A 11 7.34 13.55 -11.57
CA GLY A 11 6.71 13.37 -10.25
C GLY A 11 5.89 12.09 -10.05
N GLN A 12 5.39 11.45 -11.12
CA GLN A 12 4.53 10.26 -10.99
C GLN A 12 5.27 9.04 -10.43
N ASP A 13 6.53 8.82 -10.84
CA ASP A 13 7.33 7.69 -10.33
C ASP A 13 7.62 7.78 -8.84
N VAL A 14 7.77 9.00 -8.32
CA VAL A 14 8.03 9.23 -6.89
C VAL A 14 6.81 8.86 -6.07
N ILE A 15 5.61 9.19 -6.56
CA ILE A 15 4.34 8.81 -5.93
C ILE A 15 4.18 7.28 -5.99
N CYS A 16 4.40 6.66 -7.16
CA CYS A 16 4.34 5.20 -7.30
C CYS A 16 5.33 4.49 -6.35
N ALA A 17 6.56 4.99 -6.24
CA ALA A 17 7.56 4.45 -5.33
C ALA A 17 7.13 4.58 -3.86
N ALA A 18 6.57 5.73 -3.47
CA ALA A 18 6.06 5.96 -2.11
C ALA A 18 4.88 5.02 -1.77
N VAL A 19 3.92 4.86 -2.69
CA VAL A 19 2.80 3.93 -2.54
C VAL A 19 3.30 2.49 -2.42
N SER A 20 4.18 2.06 -3.31
CA SER A 20 4.77 0.72 -3.27
C SER A 20 5.52 0.45 -1.97
N ALA A 21 6.30 1.43 -1.48
CA ALA A 21 7.01 1.31 -0.22
C ALA A 21 6.05 1.13 0.97
N LEU A 22 4.96 1.91 1.03
CA LEU A 22 3.96 1.80 2.11
C LEU A 22 3.23 0.45 2.06
N VAL A 23 2.77 0.04 0.88
CA VAL A 23 2.00 -1.20 0.71
C VAL A 23 2.84 -2.43 1.03
N LEU A 24 4.06 -2.51 0.48
CA LEU A 24 4.96 -3.64 0.75
C LEU A 24 5.43 -3.64 2.20
N ASN A 25 5.69 -2.47 2.80
CA ASN A 25 6.03 -2.40 4.21
C ASN A 25 4.89 -2.88 5.09
N MET A 26 3.63 -2.53 4.78
CA MET A 26 2.47 -3.03 5.51
C MET A 26 2.40 -4.57 5.42
N ALA A 27 2.47 -5.13 4.20
CA ALA A 27 2.39 -6.58 4.00
C ALA A 27 3.50 -7.32 4.77
N ASN A 28 4.74 -6.87 4.65
CA ASN A 28 5.88 -7.45 5.37
C ASN A 28 5.73 -7.30 6.88
N SER A 29 5.16 -6.18 7.36
CA SER A 29 4.94 -5.95 8.78
C SER A 29 3.87 -6.87 9.35
N VAL A 30 2.79 -7.13 8.60
CA VAL A 30 1.79 -8.13 8.97
C VAL A 30 2.45 -9.51 9.05
N GLU A 31 3.21 -9.90 8.02
CA GLU A 31 3.92 -11.19 7.98
C GLU A 31 4.94 -11.35 9.12
N THR A 32 5.66 -10.28 9.48
CA THR A 32 6.77 -10.36 10.46
C THR A 32 6.30 -10.19 11.90
N PHE A 33 5.30 -9.34 12.14
CA PHE A 33 4.94 -8.86 13.49
C PHE A 33 3.58 -9.35 13.97
N THR A 34 2.88 -10.18 13.19
CA THR A 34 1.58 -10.73 13.56
C THR A 34 1.50 -12.20 13.19
N ASP A 35 0.60 -12.95 13.85
CA ASP A 35 0.29 -14.35 13.51
C ASP A 35 -0.99 -14.45 12.65
N ASP A 36 -1.49 -13.33 12.11
CA ASP A 36 -2.73 -13.32 11.35
C ASP A 36 -2.55 -13.96 9.97
N HIS A 37 -3.49 -14.84 9.62
CA HIS A 37 -3.53 -15.45 8.30
C HIS A 37 -3.95 -14.42 7.25
N PHE A 38 -3.14 -14.29 6.19
CA PHE A 38 -3.40 -13.40 5.07
C PHE A 38 -3.16 -14.10 3.74
N GLU A 39 -3.78 -13.56 2.70
CA GLU A 39 -3.55 -13.92 1.30
C GLU A 39 -3.06 -12.68 0.56
N GLY A 40 -2.00 -12.84 -0.24
CA GLY A 40 -1.43 -11.75 -1.03
C GLY A 40 -1.03 -12.22 -2.42
N SER A 41 -1.20 -11.36 -3.42
CA SER A 41 -0.70 -11.62 -4.78
C SER A 41 -0.28 -10.35 -5.50
N VAL A 42 0.67 -10.51 -6.41
CA VAL A 42 1.14 -9.47 -7.34
C VAL A 42 0.73 -9.91 -8.74
N GLY A 43 0.12 -9.02 -9.52
CA GLY A 43 -0.23 -9.30 -10.90
C GLY A 43 0.99 -9.56 -11.78
N GLU A 44 0.81 -10.30 -12.87
CA GLU A 44 1.89 -10.71 -13.78
C GLU A 44 2.68 -9.54 -14.40
N ASP A 45 2.03 -8.38 -14.54
CA ASP A 45 2.62 -7.15 -15.05
C ASP A 45 3.26 -6.27 -13.95
N GLY A 46 3.20 -6.71 -12.69
CA GLY A 46 3.66 -5.95 -11.53
C GLY A 46 2.85 -4.69 -11.22
N GLY A 47 1.77 -4.43 -11.97
CA GLY A 47 0.95 -3.23 -11.84
C GLY A 47 -0.17 -3.33 -10.82
N SER A 48 -0.42 -4.54 -10.29
CA SER A 48 -1.44 -4.79 -9.29
C SER A 48 -0.87 -5.55 -8.09
N PHE A 49 -1.30 -5.14 -6.91
CA PHE A 49 -1.03 -5.80 -5.65
C PHE A 49 -2.37 -6.02 -4.93
N SER A 50 -2.58 -7.22 -4.41
CA SER A 50 -3.74 -7.54 -3.58
C SER A 50 -3.28 -8.14 -2.27
N PHE A 51 -3.99 -7.78 -1.20
CA PHE A 51 -3.74 -8.28 0.14
C PHE A 51 -5.07 -8.33 0.88
N SER A 52 -5.38 -9.47 1.47
CA SER A 52 -6.66 -9.71 2.13
C SER A 52 -6.50 -10.64 3.33
N PHE A 53 -7.38 -10.44 4.31
CA PHE A 53 -7.50 -11.33 5.45
C PHE A 53 -8.79 -12.16 5.28
N PRO A 54 -8.70 -13.49 5.13
CA PRO A 54 -9.89 -14.35 5.05
C PRO A 54 -10.57 -14.52 6.42
N ASP A 55 -9.82 -14.30 7.50
CA ASP A 55 -10.25 -14.49 8.88
C ASP A 55 -10.33 -13.15 9.64
N LYS A 56 -10.86 -13.21 10.87
CA LYS A 56 -10.83 -12.06 11.77
C LYS A 56 -9.38 -11.76 12.20
N ILE A 57 -8.98 -10.51 12.03
CA ILE A 57 -7.62 -10.05 12.36
C ILE A 57 -7.47 -9.50 13.78
N SER A 58 -6.24 -9.60 14.28
CA SER A 58 -5.76 -8.98 15.53
C SER A 58 -5.84 -7.45 15.52
N SER A 59 -5.70 -6.85 16.71
CA SER A 59 -5.57 -5.39 16.85
C SER A 59 -4.31 -4.83 16.18
N GLU A 60 -3.26 -5.63 16.11
CA GLU A 60 -1.95 -5.33 15.56
C GLU A 60 -2.04 -5.18 14.05
N SER A 61 -2.62 -6.17 13.35
CA SER A 61 -2.91 -6.06 11.92
C SER A 61 -3.87 -4.92 11.60
N GLN A 62 -4.89 -4.69 12.44
CA GLN A 62 -5.77 -3.52 12.26
C GLN A 62 -5.01 -2.20 12.36
N LEU A 63 -4.03 -2.09 13.27
CA LEU A 63 -3.20 -0.91 13.41
C LEU A 63 -2.30 -0.71 12.18
N LEU A 64 -1.67 -1.78 11.68
CA LEU A 64 -0.85 -1.74 10.47
C LEU A 64 -1.68 -1.33 9.24
N MET A 65 -2.88 -1.85 9.09
CA MET A 65 -3.82 -1.45 8.03
C MET A 65 -4.22 0.02 8.15
N LYS A 66 -4.52 0.50 9.36
CA LYS A 66 -4.81 1.93 9.61
C LYS A 66 -3.60 2.81 9.28
N SER A 67 -2.39 2.35 9.60
CA SER A 67 -1.14 3.05 9.29
C SER A 67 -0.93 3.18 7.77
N LEU A 68 -1.18 2.11 7.01
CA LEU A 68 -1.15 2.15 5.55
C LEU A 68 -2.16 3.16 4.99
N ILE A 69 -3.41 3.09 5.44
CA ILE A 69 -4.47 4.01 4.98
C ILE A 69 -4.08 5.46 5.26
N LEU A 70 -3.62 5.77 6.47
CA LEU A 70 -3.14 7.10 6.83
C LEU A 70 -2.00 7.58 5.91
N GLY A 71 -1.02 6.73 5.63
CA GLY A 71 0.10 7.07 4.74
C GLY A 71 -0.36 7.37 3.32
N LEU A 72 -1.27 6.55 2.78
CA LEU A 72 -1.81 6.76 1.43
C LEU A 72 -2.71 8.02 1.37
N GLU A 73 -3.48 8.30 2.41
CA GLU A 73 -4.30 9.52 2.52
C GLU A 73 -3.42 10.77 2.54
N ASN A 74 -2.33 10.76 3.31
CA ASN A 74 -1.38 11.87 3.34
C ASN A 74 -0.75 12.13 1.95
N ILE A 75 -0.38 11.08 1.21
CA ILE A 75 0.15 11.24 -0.16
C ILE A 75 -0.93 11.83 -1.07
N ARG A 76 -2.17 11.34 -0.99
CA ARG A 76 -3.28 11.90 -1.78
C ARG A 76 -3.52 13.37 -1.46
N ASP A 77 -3.51 13.74 -0.18
CA ASP A 77 -3.86 15.10 0.25
C ASP A 77 -2.76 16.10 -0.13
N GLU A 78 -1.48 15.66 -0.19
CA GLU A 78 -0.36 16.49 -0.62
C GLU A 78 -0.26 16.63 -2.15
N TYR A 79 -0.46 15.55 -2.90
CA TYR A 79 -0.20 15.51 -4.35
C TYR A 79 -1.47 15.57 -5.22
N GLY A 80 -2.65 15.34 -4.67
CA GLY A 80 -3.92 15.39 -5.37
C GLY A 80 -4.57 14.04 -5.68
N ALA A 81 -5.90 14.06 -5.83
CA ALA A 81 -6.73 12.87 -6.08
C ALA A 81 -6.63 12.33 -7.52
N GLU A 82 -5.97 13.06 -8.42
CA GLU A 82 -5.65 12.61 -9.77
C GLU A 82 -4.66 11.43 -9.77
N TYR A 83 -3.79 11.35 -8.75
CA TYR A 83 -2.76 10.30 -8.64
C TYR A 83 -3.20 9.09 -7.80
N ILE A 84 -3.98 9.30 -6.74
CA ILE A 84 -4.47 8.23 -5.86
C ILE A 84 -5.99 8.32 -5.70
N LYS A 85 -6.70 7.23 -6.05
CA LYS A 85 -8.15 7.12 -5.91
C LYS A 85 -8.52 6.01 -4.93
N PHE A 86 -9.14 6.38 -3.82
CA PHE A 86 -9.69 5.40 -2.88
C PHE A 86 -11.11 4.98 -3.27
N ARG A 87 -11.41 3.70 -3.07
CA ARG A 87 -12.76 3.15 -3.11
C ARG A 87 -12.97 2.32 -1.87
N PHE A 88 -13.85 2.80 -0.99
CA PHE A 88 -14.31 2.05 0.16
C PHE A 88 -15.58 1.28 -0.22
N ARG A 89 -15.62 -0.01 0.12
CA ARG A 89 -16.81 -0.86 -0.05
C ARG A 89 -16.97 -1.65 1.25
N GLU A 90 -18.14 -1.55 1.86
CA GLU A 90 -18.57 -2.51 2.87
C GLU A 90 -19.07 -3.76 2.14
N VAL A 91 -18.64 -4.94 2.59
CA VAL A 91 -19.08 -6.25 2.10
C VAL A 91 -19.84 -6.99 3.18
#